data_AF-A0A959SYQ8-F1
#
_entry.id   AF-A0A959SYQ8-F1
#
_cell.length_a   1.000
_cell.length_b   1.000
_cell.length_c   1.000
_cell.angle_alpha   90.00
_cell.angle_beta   90.00
_cell.angle_gamma   90.00
#
_symmetry.space_group_name_H-M   'P 1'
#
loop_
_entity.id
_entity.type
_entity.pdbx_description
1 polymer ?
#
loop_
_entity_poly.entity_id
_entity_poly.type
_entity_poly.pdbx_seq_one_letter_code
_entity_poly.pdbx_strand_id
1 'polypeptide(L)'
;SFNQVNIGVFTDIGTPCKQLISHFKSCHAVFLETNYDEEMLENGSYPLVLKKRISGGKGHLSNKQALEVFLKHRSKHLSHLFLSHLSKNNNDPQLVKQLFQPHASNTEIIVLSRYEESKVYLIDTTKNQKIPLKTIPHHKPKQLQLFE
;
A
#
# COMPACT_ATOMS: atom_id res chain seq x y z
N SER A 1 12.23 -9.71 -5.51
CA SER A 1 13.47 -8.91 -5.57
C SER A 1 14.16 -9.14 -6.89
N PHE A 2 14.68 -8.08 -7.52
CA PHE A 2 15.43 -8.17 -8.78
C PHE A 2 16.44 -7.02 -8.88
N ASN A 3 17.67 -7.30 -9.33
CA ASN A 3 18.75 -6.30 -9.47
C ASN A 3 18.91 -5.36 -8.26
N GLN A 4 18.97 -5.93 -7.05
CA GLN A 4 19.06 -5.21 -5.77
C GLN A 4 17.84 -4.33 -5.42
N VAL A 5 16.81 -4.32 -6.26
CA VAL A 5 15.52 -3.66 -6.00
C VAL A 5 14.56 -4.65 -5.35
N ASN A 6 13.96 -4.20 -4.25
CA ASN A 6 12.98 -4.95 -3.49
C ASN A 6 11.65 -4.21 -3.55
N ILE A 7 10.63 -4.85 -4.11
CA ILE A 7 9.25 -4.34 -4.10
C ILE A 7 8.44 -5.27 -3.20
N GLY A 8 7.81 -4.70 -2.17
CA GLY A 8 6.93 -5.41 -1.26
C GLY A 8 5.46 -5.24 -1.65
N VAL A 9 4.67 -6.30 -1.55
CA VAL A 9 3.21 -6.25 -1.65
C VAL A 9 2.67 -6.88 -0.39
N PHE A 10 2.04 -6.07 0.46
CA PHE A 10 1.57 -6.47 1.78
C PHE A 10 0.07 -6.15 1.90
N THR A 11 -0.75 -7.08 1.43
CA THR A 11 -2.22 -7.01 1.48
C THR A 11 -2.82 -8.23 2.18
N ASP A 12 -4.02 -8.06 2.77
CA ASP A 12 -4.71 -9.11 3.54
C ASP A 12 -3.87 -9.67 4.69
N ILE A 13 -3.18 -8.77 5.40
CA ILE A 13 -2.15 -9.14 6.39
C ILE A 13 -2.66 -9.11 7.83
N GLY A 14 -3.79 -8.45 8.09
CA GLY A 14 -4.33 -8.25 9.44
C GLY A 14 -3.39 -7.44 10.34
N THR A 15 -2.43 -8.11 10.99
CA THR A 15 -1.48 -7.50 11.93
C THR A 15 -0.03 -7.58 11.38
N PRO A 16 0.78 -6.53 11.51
CA PRO A 16 2.18 -6.57 11.09
C PRO A 16 3.00 -7.51 11.98
N CYS A 17 3.35 -8.68 11.44
CA CYS A 17 4.20 -9.65 12.14
C CYS A 17 5.70 -9.34 11.96
N LYS A 18 6.56 -9.99 12.75
CA LYS A 18 8.03 -9.80 12.70
C LYS A 18 8.61 -10.04 11.30
N GLN A 19 8.11 -11.04 10.59
CA GLN A 19 8.56 -11.37 9.23
C GLN A 19 8.19 -10.26 8.25
N LEU A 20 6.96 -9.75 8.31
CA LEU A 20 6.52 -8.62 7.49
C LEU A 20 7.41 -7.40 7.72
N ILE A 21 7.67 -7.05 8.99
CA ILE A 21 8.52 -5.91 9.35
C ILE A 21 9.94 -6.09 8.80
N SER A 22 10.49 -7.30 8.87
CA SER A 22 11.80 -7.62 8.32
C SER A 22 11.88 -7.36 6.81
N HIS A 23 10.89 -7.82 6.06
CA HIS A 23 10.83 -7.60 4.61
C HIS A 23 10.58 -6.13 4.27
N PHE A 24 9.64 -5.47 4.96
CA PHE A 24 9.32 -4.06 4.76
C PHE A 24 10.55 -3.14 4.88
N LYS A 25 11.42 -3.40 5.87
CA LYS A 25 12.67 -2.66 6.08
C LYS A 25 13.68 -2.76 4.92
N SER A 26 13.53 -3.75 4.06
CA SER A 26 14.41 -3.97 2.91
C SER A 26 13.87 -3.40 1.59
N CYS A 27 12.62 -2.92 1.58
CA CYS A 27 11.93 -2.50 0.37
C CYS A 27 12.34 -1.10 -0.13
N HIS A 28 12.33 -0.96 -1.45
CA HIS A 28 12.54 0.28 -2.20
C HIS A 28 11.22 0.89 -2.67
N ALA A 29 10.21 0.04 -2.86
CA ALA A 29 8.83 0.41 -3.05
C ALA A 29 7.91 -0.59 -2.34
N VAL A 30 6.76 -0.13 -1.86
CA VAL A 30 5.82 -0.99 -1.13
C VAL A 30 4.38 -0.69 -1.53
N PHE A 31 3.61 -1.72 -1.84
CA PHE A 31 2.15 -1.72 -1.77
C PHE A 31 1.75 -2.14 -0.37
N LEU A 32 1.19 -1.21 0.40
CA LEU A 32 0.80 -1.43 1.79
C LEU A 32 -0.71 -1.40 1.88
N GLU A 33 -1.29 -2.39 2.55
CA GLU A 33 -2.69 -2.37 2.92
C GLU A 33 -2.99 -1.18 3.82
N THR A 34 -3.92 -0.35 3.38
CA THR A 34 -4.55 0.72 4.16
C THR A 34 -6.04 0.52 4.03
N ASN A 35 -6.56 -0.49 4.73
CA ASN A 35 -7.87 -1.02 4.41
C ASN A 35 -8.99 -0.14 4.92
N TYR A 36 -8.98 0.21 6.20
CA TYR A 36 -10.06 0.95 6.81
C TYR A 36 -9.55 2.06 7.73
N ASP A 37 -10.34 3.12 7.83
CA ASP A 37 -10.28 4.07 8.92
C ASP A 37 -11.09 3.52 10.11
N GLU A 38 -10.52 3.57 11.30
CA GLU A 38 -11.12 3.00 12.51
C GLU A 38 -12.47 3.65 12.85
N GLU A 39 -12.61 4.96 12.68
CA GLU A 39 -13.83 5.69 13.02
C GLU A 39 -14.92 5.41 11.99
N MET A 40 -14.57 5.35 10.70
CA MET A 40 -15.49 4.94 9.65
C MET A 40 -15.96 3.50 9.85
N LEU A 41 -15.07 2.58 10.21
CA LEU A 41 -15.44 1.19 10.48
C LEU A 41 -16.35 1.07 11.69
N GLU A 42 -16.06 1.78 12.77
CA GLU A 42 -16.85 1.74 14.00
C GLU A 42 -18.26 2.33 13.79
N ASN A 43 -18.36 3.44 13.06
CA ASN A 43 -19.64 4.12 12.80
C ASN A 43 -20.38 3.62 11.55
N GLY A 44 -19.73 2.77 10.75
CA GLY A 44 -20.28 2.25 9.49
C GLY A 44 -21.44 1.26 9.70
N SER A 45 -22.14 0.96 8.61
CA SER A 45 -23.35 0.12 8.60
C SER A 45 -23.10 -1.39 8.74
N TYR A 46 -21.84 -1.82 8.81
CA TYR A 46 -21.51 -3.23 8.91
C TYR A 46 -22.01 -3.86 10.22
N PRO A 47 -22.52 -5.11 10.19
CA PRO A 47 -22.82 -5.83 11.41
C PRO A 47 -21.58 -5.96 12.31
N LEU A 48 -21.78 -5.97 13.64
CA LEU A 48 -20.68 -6.06 14.61
C LEU A 48 -19.73 -7.24 14.35
N VAL A 49 -20.26 -8.38 13.92
CA VAL A 49 -19.44 -9.56 13.60
C VAL A 49 -18.47 -9.27 12.46
N LEU A 50 -18.91 -8.54 11.42
CA LEU A 50 -18.06 -8.17 10.30
C LEU A 50 -17.02 -7.11 10.71
N LYS A 51 -17.41 -6.11 11.51
CA LYS A 51 -16.47 -5.13 12.08
C LYS A 51 -15.35 -5.85 12.85
N LYS A 52 -15.71 -6.77 13.75
CA LYS A 52 -14.76 -7.60 14.52
C LYS A 52 -13.87 -8.46 13.64
N ARG A 53 -14.39 -9.03 12.55
CA ARG A 53 -13.59 -9.82 11.61
C ARG A 53 -12.53 -8.95 10.92
N ILE A 54 -12.92 -7.75 10.50
CA ILE A 54 -12.03 -6.79 9.81
C ILE A 54 -10.93 -6.32 10.76
N SER A 55 -11.30 -5.83 11.96
CA SER A 55 -10.37 -5.21 12.91
C SER A 55 -9.69 -6.17 13.88
N GLY A 56 -10.10 -7.43 13.93
CA GLY A 56 -9.65 -8.43 14.91
C GLY A 56 -8.23 -8.97 14.72
N GLY A 57 -7.36 -8.25 14.02
CA GLY A 57 -5.95 -8.59 13.83
C GLY A 57 -5.65 -9.74 12.85
N LYS A 58 -6.68 -10.45 12.38
CA LYS A 58 -6.59 -11.48 11.32
C LYS A 58 -7.32 -11.10 10.03
N GLY A 59 -8.02 -9.96 10.03
CA GLY A 59 -8.71 -9.43 8.86
C GLY A 59 -7.77 -8.56 8.05
N HIS A 60 -7.86 -7.25 8.29
CA HIS A 60 -7.17 -6.25 7.48
C HIS A 60 -6.37 -5.29 8.34
N LEU A 61 -5.36 -4.68 7.75
CA LEU A 61 -4.58 -3.61 8.38
C LEU A 61 -5.35 -2.28 8.34
N SER A 62 -5.46 -1.59 9.48
CA SER A 62 -6.04 -0.25 9.53
C SER A 62 -5.12 0.82 8.95
N ASN A 63 -5.67 1.98 8.61
CA ASN A 63 -4.90 3.13 8.15
C ASN A 63 -3.84 3.57 9.18
N LYS A 64 -4.19 3.61 10.48
CA LYS A 64 -3.24 4.01 11.54
C LYS A 64 -2.17 2.94 11.78
N GLN A 65 -2.52 1.65 11.76
CA GLN A 65 -1.55 0.57 11.87
C GLN A 65 -0.56 0.57 10.70
N ALA A 66 -1.04 0.80 9.48
CA ALA A 66 -0.20 0.96 8.30
C ALA A 66 0.74 2.16 8.42
N LEU A 67 0.25 3.29 8.93
CA LEU A 67 1.08 4.47 9.19
C LEU A 67 2.16 4.15 10.23
N GLU A 68 1.83 3.43 11.30
CA GLU A 68 2.81 3.02 12.31
C GLU A 68 3.94 2.16 11.72
N VAL A 69 3.61 1.19 10.86
CA VAL A 69 4.61 0.37 10.15
C VAL A 69 5.50 1.27 9.31
N PHE A 70 4.92 2.20 8.55
CA PHE A 70 5.68 3.14 7.72
C PHE A 70 6.62 4.02 8.56
N LEU A 71 6.13 4.63 9.63
CA LEU A 71 6.91 5.52 10.49
C LEU A 71 8.05 4.79 11.21
N LYS A 72 7.78 3.59 11.75
CA LYS A 72 8.75 2.85 12.58
C LYS A 72 9.74 2.03 11.76
N HIS A 73 9.40 1.64 10.54
CA HIS A 73 10.12 0.57 9.84
C HIS A 73 10.48 0.86 8.38
N ARG A 74 10.16 2.04 7.83
CA ARG A 74 10.58 2.35 6.45
C ARG A 74 12.09 2.31 6.27
N SER A 75 12.52 1.77 5.14
CA SER A 75 13.90 1.86 4.68
C SER A 75 14.26 3.31 4.35
N LYS A 76 15.52 3.68 4.55
CA LYS A 76 16.08 4.93 4.00
C LYS A 76 16.04 4.98 2.47
N HIS A 77 15.88 3.83 1.82
CA HIS A 77 15.79 3.68 0.37
C HIS A 77 14.36 3.55 -0.15
N LEU A 78 13.34 3.62 0.72
CA LEU A 78 11.94 3.54 0.33
C LEU A 78 11.54 4.81 -0.44
N SER A 79 11.51 4.71 -1.76
CA SER A 79 11.21 5.82 -2.66
C SER A 79 9.72 5.96 -2.94
N HIS A 80 8.96 4.87 -2.91
CA HIS A 80 7.53 4.87 -3.22
C HIS A 80 6.74 4.05 -2.20
N LEU A 81 5.63 4.61 -1.72
CA LEU A 81 4.64 3.91 -0.91
C LEU A 81 3.28 4.03 -1.60
N PHE A 82 2.78 2.88 -2.05
CA PHE A 82 1.45 2.73 -2.63
C PHE A 82 0.47 2.31 -1.53
N LEU A 83 -0.43 3.21 -1.16
CA LEU A 83 -1.53 2.96 -0.24
C LEU A 83 -2.61 2.21 -1.03
N SER A 84 -2.84 0.96 -0.67
CA SER A 84 -3.54 -0.02 -1.50
C SER A 84 -4.56 -0.79 -0.68
N HIS A 85 -5.43 -1.54 -1.38
CA HIS A 85 -6.44 -2.37 -0.75
C HIS A 85 -7.42 -1.58 0.16
N LEU A 86 -7.84 -0.39 -0.29
CA LEU A 86 -8.80 0.43 0.45
C LEU A 86 -10.19 -0.24 0.47
N SER A 87 -10.83 -0.24 1.64
CA SER A 87 -12.23 -0.61 1.80
C SER A 87 -13.12 0.38 1.06
N LYS A 88 -14.16 -0.15 0.40
CA LYS A 88 -15.14 0.69 -0.30
C LYS A 88 -15.92 1.60 0.64
N ASN A 89 -16.30 1.07 1.80
CA ASN A 89 -17.30 1.69 2.67
C ASN A 89 -16.70 2.28 3.96
N ASN A 90 -15.55 1.77 4.39
CA ASN A 90 -14.94 2.15 5.67
C ASN A 90 -13.59 2.82 5.46
N ASN A 91 -13.39 3.49 4.31
CA ASN A 91 -12.19 4.27 4.04
C ASN A 91 -12.51 5.39 3.06
N ASP A 92 -11.65 6.39 3.02
CA ASP A 92 -11.70 7.50 2.09
C ASP A 92 -10.28 7.76 1.54
N PRO A 93 -10.09 7.77 0.20
CA PRO A 93 -8.77 8.01 -0.40
C PRO A 93 -8.11 9.33 0.01
N GLN A 94 -8.89 10.38 0.26
CA GLN A 94 -8.39 11.67 0.69
C GLN A 94 -7.98 11.65 2.17
N LEU A 95 -8.74 10.95 3.02
CA LEU A 95 -8.39 10.76 4.43
C LEU A 95 -7.05 10.03 4.56
N VAL A 96 -6.89 8.89 3.88
CA VAL A 96 -5.64 8.13 3.96
C VAL A 96 -4.46 8.92 3.37
N LYS A 97 -4.68 9.71 2.30
CA LYS A 97 -3.67 10.61 1.76
C LYS A 97 -3.22 11.64 2.80
N GLN A 98 -4.17 12.33 3.43
CA GLN A 98 -3.89 13.35 4.46
C GLN A 98 -3.18 12.76 5.67
N LEU A 99 -3.48 11.51 6.02
CA LEU A 99 -2.82 10.82 7.12
C LEU A 99 -1.32 10.54 6.84
N PHE A 100 -0.96 10.20 5.60
CA PHE A 100 0.42 9.82 5.24
C PHE A 100 1.28 10.98 4.72
N GLN A 101 0.67 11.94 3.99
CA GLN A 101 1.41 13.01 3.30
C GLN A 101 2.34 13.83 4.21
N PRO A 102 1.97 14.21 5.45
CA PRO A 102 2.85 14.95 6.36
C PRO A 102 4.14 14.19 6.72
N HIS A 103 4.11 12.86 6.58
CA HIS A 103 5.21 11.98 6.93
C HIS A 103 6.02 11.49 5.73
N ALA A 104 5.69 11.92 4.50
CA ALA A 104 6.28 11.42 3.26
C ALA A 104 7.81 11.46 3.23
N SER A 105 8.42 12.58 3.66
CA SER A 105 9.86 12.83 3.53
C SER A 105 10.34 12.57 2.09
N ASN A 106 11.28 11.66 1.86
CA ASN A 106 11.81 11.30 0.54
C ASN A 106 11.00 10.20 -0.19
N THR A 107 9.87 9.77 0.37
CA THR A 107 9.00 8.73 -0.17
C THR A 107 7.80 9.37 -0.87
N GLU A 108 7.57 9.04 -2.14
CA GLU A 108 6.34 9.42 -2.85
C GLU A 108 5.16 8.60 -2.29
N ILE A 109 4.14 9.30 -1.77
CA ILE A 109 2.91 8.69 -1.25
C ILE A 109 1.88 8.66 -2.37
N ILE A 110 1.43 7.47 -2.74
CA ILE A 110 0.51 7.25 -3.86
C ILE A 110 -0.70 6.49 -3.34
N VAL A 111 -1.88 7.11 -3.39
CA VAL A 111 -3.14 6.42 -3.09
C VAL A 111 -3.63 5.74 -4.35
N LEU A 112 -3.76 4.42 -4.30
CA LEU A 112 -4.27 3.64 -5.44
C LEU A 112 -5.78 3.64 -5.46
N SER A 113 -6.32 3.82 -6.66
CA SER A 113 -7.76 3.75 -6.89
C SER A 113 -8.25 2.31 -6.79
N ARG A 114 -9.53 2.17 -6.42
CA ARG A 114 -10.25 0.89 -6.49
C ARG A 114 -10.84 0.62 -7.88
N TYR A 115 -10.85 1.62 -8.75
CA TYR A 115 -11.68 1.61 -9.97
C TYR A 115 -10.89 1.78 -11.27
N GLU A 116 -9.62 2.19 -11.18
CA GLU A 116 -8.75 2.44 -12.33
C GLU A 116 -7.33 1.96 -12.03
N GLU A 117 -6.61 1.61 -13.09
CA GLU A 117 -5.18 1.33 -13.02
C GLU A 117 -4.39 2.58 -12.64
N SER A 118 -3.28 2.38 -11.95
CA SER A 118 -2.29 3.44 -11.78
C SER A 118 -1.46 3.61 -13.04
N LYS A 119 -0.78 4.76 -13.16
CA LYS A 119 0.32 4.91 -14.11
C LYS A 119 1.45 3.93 -13.81
N VAL A 120 2.35 3.72 -14.77
CA VAL A 120 3.58 2.95 -14.53
C VAL A 120 4.59 3.81 -13.76
N TYR A 121 5.23 3.20 -12.76
CA TYR A 121 6.27 3.83 -11.94
C TYR A 121 7.61 3.14 -12.16
N LEU A 122 8.68 3.94 -12.26
CA LEU A 122 10.04 3.45 -12.31
C LEU A 122 10.65 3.51 -10.90
N ILE A 123 11.02 2.35 -10.37
CA ILE A 123 11.72 2.26 -9.08
C ILE A 123 13.21 2.23 -9.35
N ASP A 124 13.82 3.42 -9.38
CA ASP A 124 15.24 3.59 -9.62
C ASP A 124 16.00 3.71 -8.30
N THR A 125 16.89 2.75 -8.04
CA THR A 125 17.80 2.76 -6.88
C THR A 125 19.09 3.53 -7.18
N THR A 126 19.32 3.90 -8.44
CA THR A 126 20.42 4.73 -8.93
C THR A 126 19.96 6.17 -9.08
N LYS A 127 19.62 6.85 -7.97
CA LYS A 127 19.53 8.32 -7.98
C LYS A 127 20.92 8.92 -8.25
N ASN A 128 21.34 8.89 -9.52
CA ASN A 128 22.33 9.77 -10.13
C ASN A 128 22.23 9.88 -11.66
N GLN A 129 21.31 9.22 -12.37
CA GLN A 129 21.08 9.53 -13.79
C GLN A 129 19.60 9.52 -14.17
N LYS A 130 19.08 10.69 -14.55
CA LYS A 130 17.79 10.83 -15.22
C LYS A 130 17.84 10.08 -16.55
N ILE A 131 17.24 8.90 -16.63
CA ILE A 131 16.98 8.24 -17.92
C ILE A 131 15.58 8.66 -18.38
N PRO A 132 15.41 9.17 -19.62
CA PRO A 132 14.09 9.50 -20.14
C PRO A 132 13.21 8.25 -20.16
N LEU A 133 12.01 8.35 -19.59
CA LEU A 133 10.97 7.33 -19.71
C LEU A 133 10.71 7.08 -21.19
N LYS A 134 11.16 5.93 -21.72
CA LYS A 134 10.64 5.43 -23.00
C LYS A 134 9.18 5.08 -22.76
N THR A 135 8.30 5.63 -23.59
CA THR A 135 6.88 5.25 -23.65
C THR A 135 6.79 3.74 -23.81
N ILE A 136 6.31 3.07 -22.75
CA ILE A 136 6.02 1.64 -22.81
C ILE A 136 4.72 1.52 -23.63
N PRO A 137 4.68 0.68 -24.67
CA PRO A 137 3.48 0.50 -25.48
C PRO A 137 2.29 0.13 -24.57
N HIS A 138 1.17 0.81 -24.78
CA HIS A 138 -0.08 0.59 -24.05
C HIS A 138 -0.54 -0.85 -24.31
N HIS A 139 -0.28 -1.75 -23.36
CA HIS A 139 -0.75 -3.12 -23.46
C HIS A 139 -2.09 -3.21 -22.73
N LYS A 140 -3.14 -3.63 -23.44
CA LYS A 140 -4.44 -3.90 -22.82
C LYS A 140 -4.24 -5.13 -21.92
N PRO A 141 -4.36 -5.02 -20.59
CA PRO A 141 -4.11 -6.15 -19.72
C PRO A 141 -5.10 -7.26 -20.07
N LYS A 142 -4.59 -8.43 -20.49
CA LYS A 142 -5.42 -9.63 -20.57
C LYS A 142 -5.67 -10.09 -19.14
N GLN A 143 -6.90 -9.97 -18.67
CA GLN A 143 -7.33 -10.64 -17.47
C GLN A 143 -7.21 -12.15 -17.71
N LEU A 144 -6.20 -12.76 -17.08
CA LEU A 144 -6.08 -14.21 -17.06
C LEU A 144 -7.24 -14.72 -16.19
N GLN A 145 -8.14 -15.51 -16.78
CA GLN A 145 -9.11 -16.28 -15.99
C GLN A 145 -8.29 -17.22 -15.11
N LEU A 146 -8.25 -16.92 -13.82
CA LEU A 146 -7.89 -17.89 -12.81
C LEU A 146 -9.14 -18.72 -12.60
N PHE A 147 -9.01 -20.03 -12.84
CA PHE A 147 -10.03 -21.09 -12.79
C PHE A 147 -10.81 -21.34 -14.10
N GLU A 148 -10.63 -22.57 -14.62
CA GLU A 148 -11.55 -23.28 -15.52
C GLU A 148 -12.75 -23.84 -14.72
#